data_AF-A0A497XQ16-F1
#
_entry.id   AF-A0A497XQ16-F1
#
_cell.length_a   1.000
_cell.length_b   1.000
_cell.length_c   1.000
_cell.angle_alpha   90.00
_cell.angle_beta   90.00
_cell.angle_gamma   90.00
#
_symmetry.space_group_name_H-M   'P 1'
#
loop_
_entity.id
_entity.type
_entity.pdbx_description
1 polymer ?
#
loop_
_entity_poly.entity_id
_entity_poly.type
_entity_poly.pdbx_seq_one_letter_code
_entity_poly.pdbx_strand_id
1 'polypeptide(L)'
;MRKGFTLIEILVVFAILGIIVSIAIPAYTRYVTKAYRGTVISDVKNAVLAVEAFLSDYKTVPTNFSCPASGFGPSVCSLTDGTNTMQNVVSVSKNVQLSYEKLASCAGTGGEVYKIHGVHALLPNWGFCFDACLGEYFETDGSGCP
;
A
#
# COMPACT_ATOMS: atom_id res chain seq x y z
N MET A 1 -7.64 -1.91 58.55
CA MET A 1 -7.91 -0.55 58.03
C MET A 1 -7.54 -0.54 56.55
N ARG A 2 -8.51 -0.33 55.64
CA ARG A 2 -8.25 -0.20 54.21
C ARG A 2 -7.58 1.16 54.00
N LYS A 3 -6.29 1.19 53.65
CA LYS A 3 -5.60 2.40 53.17
C LYS A 3 -6.29 2.82 51.88
N GLY A 4 -7.12 3.86 51.95
CA GLY A 4 -7.67 4.52 50.77
C GLY A 4 -6.61 5.39 50.14
N PHE A 5 -6.49 5.33 48.81
CA PHE A 5 -5.71 6.29 48.02
C PHE A 5 -6.16 7.70 48.35
N THR A 6 -5.22 8.63 48.49
CA THR A 6 -5.59 10.03 48.68
C THR A 6 -6.05 10.64 47.36
N LEU A 7 -7.03 11.53 47.42
CA LEU A 7 -7.59 12.21 46.25
C LEU A 7 -6.52 13.09 45.56
N ILE A 8 -5.57 13.60 46.35
CA ILE A 8 -4.45 14.40 45.86
C ILE A 8 -3.39 13.57 45.12
N GLU A 9 -3.17 12.31 45.53
CA GLU A 9 -2.28 11.39 44.79
C GLU A 9 -2.76 11.16 43.37
N ILE A 10 -4.07 10.93 43.19
CA ILE A 10 -4.65 10.71 41.86
C ILE A 10 -4.59 12.00 41.02
N LEU A 11 -4.73 13.18 41.63
CA LEU A 11 -4.73 14.46 40.92
C LEU A 11 -3.36 14.79 40.30
N VAL A 12 -2.27 14.64 41.07
CA VAL A 12 -0.92 14.91 40.57
C VAL A 12 -0.50 13.90 39.49
N VAL A 13 -0.88 12.64 39.65
CA VAL A 13 -0.62 11.59 38.65
C VAL A 13 -1.33 11.93 37.34
N PHE A 14 -2.59 12.35 37.39
CA PHE A 14 -3.34 12.72 36.19
C PHE A 14 -2.76 13.97 35.50
N ALA A 15 -2.25 14.93 36.28
CA ALA A 15 -1.58 16.12 35.74
C ALA A 15 -0.33 15.75 34.93
N ILE A 16 0.52 14.86 35.45
CA ILE A 16 1.72 14.40 34.74
C ILE A 16 1.36 13.52 33.54
N LEU A 17 0.38 12.62 33.68
CA LEU A 17 -0.11 11.79 32.57
C LEU A 17 -0.67 12.64 31.42
N GLY A 18 -1.38 13.73 31.72
CA GLY A 18 -1.89 14.65 30.71
C GLY A 18 -0.78 15.27 29.86
N ILE A 19 0.35 15.66 30.48
CA ILE A 19 1.51 16.21 29.77
C ILE A 19 2.09 15.17 28.81
N ILE A 20 2.31 13.94 29.28
CA ILE A 20 2.91 12.86 28.46
C ILE A 20 1.99 12.53 27.28
N VAL A 21 0.69 12.34 27.51
CA VAL A 21 -0.29 11.94 26.50
C VAL A 21 -0.38 12.97 25.36
N SER A 22 -0.27 14.26 25.68
CA SER A 22 -0.35 15.34 24.68
C SER A 22 0.74 15.24 23.60
N ILE A 23 1.91 14.71 23.94
CA ILE A 23 3.04 14.51 23.02
C ILE A 23 3.01 13.10 22.42
N ALA A 24 2.65 12.09 23.22
CA ALA A 24 2.69 10.69 22.80
C ALA A 24 1.69 10.38 21.67
N ILE A 25 0.45 10.87 21.75
CA ILE A 25 -0.59 10.55 20.76
C ILE A 25 -0.21 11.01 19.33
N PRO A 26 0.13 12.28 19.07
CA PRO A 26 0.44 12.72 17.70
C PRO A 26 1.72 12.08 17.15
N ALA A 27 2.69 11.74 17.99
CA ALA A 27 3.88 11.01 17.57
C ALA A 27 3.55 9.57 17.16
N TYR A 28 2.71 8.90 17.95
CA TYR A 28 2.29 7.52 17.67
C TYR A 28 1.48 7.42 16.38
N THR A 29 0.54 8.32 16.12
CA THR A 29 -0.26 8.29 14.89
C THR A 29 0.62 8.45 13.64
N ARG A 30 1.60 9.36 13.66
CA ARG A 30 2.56 9.53 12.55
C ARG A 30 3.40 8.28 12.31
N TYR A 31 3.85 7.62 13.37
CA TYR A 31 4.62 6.38 13.27
C TYR A 31 3.80 5.27 12.60
N VAL A 32 2.56 5.07 13.04
CA VAL A 32 1.66 4.06 12.49
C VAL A 32 1.30 4.37 11.03
N THR A 33 1.02 5.64 10.68
CA THR A 33 0.81 6.06 9.29
C THR A 33 2.03 5.76 8.42
N LYS A 34 3.25 6.03 8.89
CA LYS A 34 4.48 5.72 8.15
C LYS A 34 4.63 4.21 7.93
N ALA A 35 4.27 3.39 8.92
CA ALA A 35 4.27 1.94 8.77
C ALA A 35 3.30 1.47 7.68
N TYR A 36 2.06 1.99 7.67
CA TYR A 36 1.08 1.70 6.62
C TYR A 36 1.51 2.15 5.22
N ARG A 37 2.17 3.31 5.11
CA ARG A 37 2.77 3.73 3.82
C ARG A 37 3.86 2.75 3.38
N GLY A 38 4.71 2.32 4.31
CA GLY A 38 5.76 1.34 4.06
C GLY A 38 5.23 0.03 3.49
N THR A 39 4.11 -0.49 4.01
CA THR A 39 3.50 -1.73 3.51
C THR A 39 2.95 -1.58 2.09
N VAL A 40 2.30 -0.45 1.77
CA VAL A 40 1.83 -0.20 0.39
C VAL A 40 3.01 -0.10 -0.58
N ILE A 41 4.07 0.63 -0.20
CA ILE A 41 5.24 0.81 -1.05
C ILE A 41 5.91 -0.54 -1.33
N SER A 42 6.05 -1.42 -0.32
CA SER A 42 6.62 -2.75 -0.53
C SER A 42 5.75 -3.60 -1.45
N ASP A 43 4.43 -3.58 -1.27
CA ASP A 43 3.50 -4.39 -2.06
C ASP A 43 3.49 -3.95 -3.53
N VAL A 44 3.48 -2.63 -3.78
CA VAL A 44 3.57 -2.09 -5.15
C VAL A 44 4.89 -2.47 -5.79
N LYS A 45 6.02 -2.35 -5.09
CA LYS A 45 7.33 -2.76 -5.63
C LYS A 45 7.40 -4.26 -5.94
N ASN A 46 6.85 -5.10 -5.06
CA ASN A 46 6.77 -6.53 -5.30
C ASN A 46 5.90 -6.83 -6.53
N ALA A 47 4.79 -6.10 -6.71
CA ALA A 47 3.94 -6.24 -7.89
C ALA A 47 4.67 -5.82 -9.19
N VAL A 48 5.42 -4.71 -9.15
CA VAL A 48 6.23 -4.26 -10.29
C VAL A 48 7.24 -5.34 -10.68
N LEU A 49 7.99 -5.90 -9.72
CA LEU A 49 8.96 -6.96 -9.98
C LEU A 49 8.31 -8.21 -10.60
N ALA A 50 7.11 -8.58 -10.15
CA ALA A 50 6.39 -9.72 -10.71
C ALA A 50 5.92 -9.46 -12.14
N VAL A 51 5.48 -8.24 -12.46
CA VAL A 51 5.10 -7.84 -13.82
C VAL A 51 6.33 -7.79 -14.73
N GLU A 52 7.46 -7.28 -14.26
CA GLU A 52 8.73 -7.29 -15.00
C GLU A 52 9.22 -8.71 -15.27
N ALA A 53 9.09 -9.62 -14.31
CA ALA A 53 9.38 -11.04 -14.51
C ALA A 53 8.47 -11.66 -15.59
N PHE A 54 7.16 -11.39 -15.54
CA PHE A 54 6.20 -11.82 -16.55
C PHE A 54 6.57 -11.30 -17.95
N LEU A 55 6.93 -10.02 -18.05
CA LEU A 55 7.39 -9.40 -19.29
C LEU A 55 8.68 -10.04 -19.81
N SER A 56 9.62 -10.39 -18.92
CA SER A 56 10.86 -11.07 -19.31
C SER A 56 10.58 -12.45 -19.92
N ASP A 57 9.68 -13.22 -19.32
CA ASP A 57 9.37 -14.60 -19.71
C ASP A 57 8.50 -14.66 -20.98
N TYR A 58 7.47 -13.82 -21.07
CA TYR A 58 6.45 -13.92 -22.12
C TYR A 58 6.50 -12.79 -23.15
N LYS A 59 7.41 -11.82 -23.00
CA LYS A 59 7.58 -10.65 -23.90
C LYS A 59 6.33 -9.78 -24.06
N THR A 60 5.39 -9.90 -23.13
CA THR A 60 4.13 -9.16 -23.10
C THR A 60 3.82 -8.76 -21.67
N VAL A 61 3.09 -7.66 -21.47
CA VAL A 61 2.62 -7.27 -20.13
C VAL A 61 1.30 -7.99 -19.83
N PRO A 62 1.05 -8.38 -18.57
CA PRO A 62 -0.19 -9.06 -18.22
C PRO A 62 -1.40 -8.20 -18.59
N THR A 63 -2.43 -8.81 -19.15
CA THR A 63 -3.70 -8.13 -19.45
C THR A 63 -4.58 -8.07 -18.20
N ASN A 64 -4.36 -8.98 -17.26
CA ASN A 64 -5.11 -9.05 -16.02
C ASN A 64 -4.19 -9.30 -14.82
N PHE A 65 -4.43 -8.54 -13.76
CA PHE A 65 -3.86 -8.70 -12.44
C PHE A 65 -5.00 -9.08 -11.50
N SER A 66 -5.17 -10.38 -11.26
CA SER A 66 -6.32 -10.89 -10.50
C SER A 66 -5.91 -11.19 -9.07
N CYS A 67 -6.56 -10.53 -8.12
CA CYS A 67 -6.43 -10.85 -6.69
C CYS A 67 -7.74 -11.52 -6.23
N PRO A 68 -7.69 -12.65 -5.50
CA PRO A 68 -8.88 -13.37 -5.05
C PRO A 68 -9.68 -12.59 -4.00
N ALA A 69 -9.06 -11.64 -3.29
CA ALA A 69 -9.77 -10.69 -2.44
C ALA A 69 -10.14 -9.46 -3.28
N SER A 70 -11.44 -9.22 -3.46
CA SER A 70 -11.95 -7.96 -4.00
C SER A 70 -11.92 -6.90 -2.90
N GLY A 71 -10.80 -6.20 -2.77
CA GLY A 71 -10.67 -5.06 -1.87
C GLY A 71 -9.43 -5.11 -0.98
N PHE A 72 -9.59 -4.63 0.25
CA PHE A 72 -8.52 -4.54 1.25
C PHE A 72 -8.37 -5.86 2.01
N GLY A 73 -7.32 -6.62 1.72
CA GLY A 73 -7.10 -7.88 2.42
C GLY A 73 -5.79 -8.55 2.04
N PRO A 74 -5.24 -9.38 2.94
CA PRO A 74 -4.11 -10.20 2.55
C PRO A 74 -4.56 -11.10 1.41
N SER A 75 -3.88 -11.00 0.27
CA SER A 75 -4.26 -11.73 -0.92
C SER A 75 -3.03 -12.11 -1.72
N VAL A 76 -3.16 -13.17 -2.52
CA VAL A 76 -2.13 -13.57 -3.47
C VAL A 76 -2.68 -13.36 -4.87
N CYS A 77 -2.06 -12.48 -5.63
CA CYS A 77 -2.51 -12.11 -6.96
C CYS A 77 -1.77 -12.91 -8.03
N SER A 78 -2.47 -13.16 -9.12
CA SER A 78 -1.99 -13.88 -10.29
C SER A 78 -2.00 -12.97 -11.51
N LEU A 79 -1.00 -13.13 -12.36
CA LEU A 79 -0.80 -12.36 -13.58
C LEU A 79 -1.16 -13.25 -14.77
N THR A 80 -1.93 -12.72 -15.72
CA THR A 80 -2.21 -13.44 -16.97
C THR A 80 -2.35 -12.49 -18.14
N ASP A 81 -1.94 -12.94 -19.33
CA ASP A 81 -2.21 -12.27 -20.61
C ASP A 81 -3.42 -12.87 -21.36
N GLY A 82 -4.04 -13.92 -20.80
CA GLY A 82 -5.10 -14.73 -21.43
C GLY A 82 -4.60 -16.07 -22.01
N THR A 83 -3.29 -16.24 -22.17
CA THR A 83 -2.62 -17.44 -22.67
C THR A 83 -1.58 -17.99 -21.68
N ASN A 84 -0.74 -17.13 -21.14
CA ASN A 84 0.25 -17.40 -20.10
C ASN A 84 -0.29 -16.93 -18.75
N THR A 85 -0.01 -17.70 -17.70
CA THR A 85 -0.46 -17.39 -16.34
C THR A 85 0.64 -17.66 -15.34
N MET A 86 0.95 -16.66 -14.51
CA MET A 86 1.76 -16.81 -13.30
C MET A 86 0.82 -16.76 -12.09
N GLN A 87 0.66 -17.90 -11.43
CA GLN A 87 -0.24 -18.01 -10.27
C GLN A 87 0.44 -17.63 -8.97
N ASN A 88 -0.28 -16.90 -8.12
CA ASN A 88 0.12 -16.60 -6.74
C ASN A 88 1.52 -15.95 -6.61
N VAL A 89 1.86 -15.06 -7.53
CA VAL A 89 3.21 -14.44 -7.60
C VAL A 89 3.34 -13.12 -6.87
N VAL A 90 2.23 -12.43 -6.60
CA VAL A 90 2.25 -11.19 -5.81
C VAL A 90 1.51 -11.39 -4.51
N SER A 91 2.20 -11.24 -3.38
CA SER A 91 1.56 -11.17 -2.06
C SER A 91 1.20 -9.73 -1.72
N VAL A 92 -0.06 -9.49 -1.37
CA VAL A 92 -0.58 -8.21 -0.91
C VAL A 92 -0.81 -8.28 0.60
N SER A 93 -0.37 -7.26 1.31
CA SER A 93 -0.49 -7.15 2.76
C SER A 93 -1.93 -6.85 3.18
N LYS A 94 -2.25 -7.14 4.45
CA LYS A 94 -3.55 -6.79 5.02
C LYS A 94 -3.83 -5.29 4.88
N ASN A 95 -5.07 -4.94 4.54
CA ASN A 95 -5.53 -3.57 4.35
C ASN A 95 -4.88 -2.82 3.19
N VAL A 96 -4.13 -3.50 2.32
CA VAL A 96 -3.65 -2.95 1.05
C VAL A 96 -4.53 -3.47 -0.07
N GLN A 97 -4.80 -2.60 -1.05
CA GLN A 97 -5.42 -2.97 -2.30
C GLN A 97 -4.53 -2.47 -3.43
N LEU A 98 -4.26 -3.36 -4.39
CA LEU A 98 -3.54 -3.02 -5.61
C LEU A 98 -4.53 -2.91 -6.77
N SER A 99 -4.37 -1.90 -7.62
CA SER A 99 -5.02 -1.82 -8.91
C SER A 99 -3.98 -1.78 -10.02
N TYR A 100 -4.26 -2.48 -11.10
CA TYR A 100 -3.39 -2.60 -12.26
C TYR A 100 -4.13 -2.07 -13.47
N GLU A 101 -3.44 -1.27 -14.28
CA GLU A 101 -3.94 -0.78 -15.55
C GLU A 101 -2.92 -1.06 -16.64
N LYS A 102 -3.33 -1.77 -17.69
CA LYS A 102 -2.54 -1.92 -18.91
C LYS A 102 -2.82 -0.74 -19.83
N LEU A 103 -1.76 -0.08 -20.28
CA LEU A 103 -1.80 1.02 -21.24
C LEU A 103 -1.27 0.53 -22.60
N ALA A 104 -1.97 0.92 -23.67
CA ALA A 104 -1.66 0.47 -25.03
C ALA A 104 -0.31 0.99 -25.55
N SER A 105 0.13 2.16 -25.09
CA SER A 105 1.43 2.73 -25.42
C SER A 105 1.78 3.87 -24.49
N CYS A 106 3.08 4.17 -24.43
CA CYS A 106 3.58 5.44 -23.94
C CYS A 106 3.38 6.55 -24.96
N ALA A 107 3.18 7.78 -24.48
CA ALA A 107 3.21 8.94 -25.35
C ALA A 107 4.59 9.09 -26.01
N GLY A 108 4.76 8.54 -27.22
CA GLY A 108 5.97 8.67 -28.04
C GLY A 108 6.81 7.40 -28.23
N THR A 109 6.45 6.26 -27.65
CA THR A 109 7.23 5.02 -27.76
C THR A 109 6.33 3.82 -28.06
N GLY A 110 6.72 2.97 -29.01
CA GLY A 110 6.06 1.69 -29.24
C GLY A 110 6.40 0.69 -28.13
N GLY A 111 5.39 0.18 -27.43
CA GLY A 111 5.56 -0.80 -26.37
C GLY A 111 4.35 -0.81 -25.43
N GLU A 112 3.92 -2.01 -25.01
CA GLU A 112 2.88 -2.13 -23.99
C GLU A 112 3.44 -1.68 -22.64
N VAL A 113 2.70 -0.84 -21.93
CA VAL A 113 3.10 -0.31 -20.63
C VAL A 113 2.00 -0.52 -19.61
N TYR A 114 2.32 -0.35 -18.34
CA TYR A 114 1.39 -0.58 -17.25
C TYR A 114 1.57 0.43 -16.11
N LYS A 115 0.50 0.60 -15.34
CA LYS A 115 0.49 1.36 -14.09
C LYS A 115 0.03 0.46 -12.96
N ILE A 116 0.68 0.57 -11.81
CA ILE A 116 0.29 -0.16 -10.58
C ILE A 116 0.05 0.84 -9.47
N HIS A 117 -1.17 0.92 -8.97
CA HIS A 117 -1.55 1.74 -7.83
C HIS A 117 -1.75 0.87 -6.59
N GLY A 118 -1.20 1.29 -5.47
CA GLY A 118 -1.50 0.74 -4.16
C GLY A 118 -2.16 1.77 -3.27
N VAL A 119 -3.23 1.38 -2.59
CA VAL A 119 -3.92 2.17 -1.57
C VAL A 119 -4.08 1.37 -0.29
N HIS A 120 -4.20 2.07 0.85
CA HIS A 120 -4.42 1.44 2.15
C HIS A 120 -5.77 1.84 2.75
N ALA A 121 -6.50 0.90 3.34
CA ALA A 121 -7.85 1.11 3.86
C ALA A 121 -7.95 2.25 4.90
N LEU A 122 -6.88 2.44 5.67
CA LEU A 122 -6.79 3.48 6.72
C LEU A 122 -6.16 4.79 6.23
N LEU A 123 -5.76 4.89 4.97
CA LEU A 123 -5.17 6.08 4.36
C LEU A 123 -5.92 6.42 3.07
N PRO A 124 -7.18 6.89 3.15
CA PRO A 124 -8.02 7.10 1.96
C PRO A 124 -7.52 8.22 1.05
N ASN A 125 -6.76 9.18 1.59
CA ASN A 125 -6.27 10.36 0.87
C ASN A 125 -4.78 10.25 0.51
N TRP A 126 -4.26 9.02 0.44
CA TRP A 126 -2.87 8.78 0.09
C TRP A 126 -2.73 7.42 -0.60
N GLY A 127 -2.02 7.39 -1.71
CA GLY A 127 -1.65 6.18 -2.41
C GLY A 127 -0.22 6.25 -2.92
N PHE A 128 0.23 5.13 -3.47
CA PHE A 128 1.56 5.02 -4.09
C PHE A 128 1.42 4.30 -5.41
N CYS A 129 1.99 4.84 -6.46
CA CYS A 129 1.90 4.21 -7.76
C CYS A 129 3.20 4.27 -8.54
N PHE A 130 3.33 3.30 -9.44
CA PHE A 130 4.40 3.18 -10.40
C PHE A 130 3.83 3.33 -11.81
N ASP A 131 4.47 4.19 -12.60
CA ASP A 131 4.19 4.33 -14.03
C ASP A 131 5.37 3.79 -14.83
N ALA A 132 5.16 2.63 -15.48
CA ALA A 132 6.18 2.01 -16.32
C ALA A 132 6.53 2.86 -17.54
N CYS A 133 5.69 3.85 -17.88
CA CYS A 133 5.94 4.73 -19.00
C CYS A 133 7.04 5.75 -18.71
N LEU A 134 7.03 6.31 -17.50
CA LEU A 134 8.05 7.23 -17.01
C LEU A 134 9.20 6.48 -16.33
N GLY A 135 8.95 5.24 -15.88
CA GLY A 135 9.89 4.48 -15.04
C GLY A 135 10.02 5.06 -13.63
N GLU A 136 9.02 5.83 -13.18
CA GLU A 136 9.06 6.58 -11.93
C GLU A 136 7.95 6.15 -10.96
N TYR A 137 8.22 6.37 -9.68
CA TYR A 137 7.25 6.20 -8.61
C TYR A 137 6.75 7.55 -8.12
N PHE A 138 5.48 7.62 -7.76
CA PHE A 138 4.85 8.83 -7.24
C PHE A 138 3.88 8.52 -6.12
N GLU A 139 3.76 9.46 -5.19
CA GLU A 139 2.67 9.47 -4.22
C GLU A 139 1.43 10.10 -4.85
N THR A 140 0.26 9.54 -4.55
CA THR A 140 -1.04 10.00 -5.05
C THR A 140 -1.90 10.48 -3.89
N ASP A 141 -2.97 11.21 -4.19
CA ASP A 141 -4.01 11.55 -3.23
C ASP A 141 -4.99 10.39 -2.96
N GLY A 142 -4.67 9.18 -3.45
CA GLY A 142 -5.52 7.99 -3.35
C GLY A 142 -6.55 7.85 -4.47
N SER A 143 -6.73 8.86 -5.34
CA SER A 143 -7.74 8.84 -6.41
C SER A 143 -7.34 8.05 -7.66
N GLY A 144 -6.05 7.72 -7.83
CA GLY A 144 -5.55 6.97 -8.98
C GLY A 144 -4.10 7.32 -9.30
N CYS A 145 -3.56 6.70 -10.35
CA CYS A 145 -2.31 7.12 -10.95
C CYS A 145 -2.56 8.30 -11.92
N PRO A 146 -1.68 9.32 -11.98
CA PRO A 146 -1.66 10.33 -13.04
C PRO A 146 -1.37 9.69 -14.39
#